data_AF-A0A812W7L7-F1
#
_entry.id   AF-A0A812W7L7-F1
#
_cell.length_a   1.000
_cell.length_b   1.000
_cell.length_c   1.000
_cell.angle_alpha   90.00
_cell.angle_beta   90.00
_cell.angle_gamma   90.00
#
_symmetry.space_group_name_H-M   'P 1'
#
loop_
_entity.id
_entity.type
_entity.pdbx_description
1 polymer ?
#
loop_
_entity_poly.entity_id
_entity_poly.type
_entity_poly.pdbx_seq_one_letter_code
_entity_poly.pdbx_strand_id
1 'polypeptide(L)'
;MASVSSSPSAAYFEDVGGFLQFLPASHGSLGHPQLCQRPCVHIAKGGSCSLGSACRFCHDVHRTAPLKMEKTQRQLMQTMRKEDVRTLLLPHIQNRLRKLELTEKAAGLLHLFGQELHSDEQHAFKSTGAT
;
A
#
# COMPACT_ATOMS: atom_id res chain seq x y z
N MET A 1 65.82 -2.23 1.03
CA MET A 1 65.09 -3.51 0.93
C MET A 1 63.74 -3.34 1.62
N ALA A 2 62.69 -3.72 0.91
CA ALA A 2 61.26 -3.50 1.15
C ALA A 2 60.83 -3.73 2.62
N SER A 3 59.82 -3.06 3.17
CA SER A 3 58.45 -3.21 2.69
C SER A 3 57.54 -2.05 3.10
N VAL A 4 56.74 -1.63 2.11
CA VAL A 4 55.52 -0.86 2.26
C VAL A 4 54.44 -1.72 2.91
N SER A 5 53.64 -1.15 3.81
CA SER A 5 52.29 -1.65 4.09
C SER A 5 51.38 -0.47 4.39
N SER A 6 50.61 -0.12 3.37
CA SER A 6 49.67 0.98 3.29
C SER A 6 48.59 0.89 4.36
N SER A 7 48.41 1.96 5.12
CA SER A 7 47.23 2.19 5.95
C SER A 7 46.07 2.68 5.08
N PRO A 8 44.91 1.99 5.04
CA PRO A 8 43.69 2.57 4.49
C PRO A 8 42.86 3.14 5.65
N SER A 9 43.24 4.30 6.17
CA SER A 9 42.43 5.06 7.14
C SER A 9 41.36 5.89 6.41
N ALA A 10 40.55 5.23 5.58
CA ALA A 10 39.45 5.86 4.84
C ALA A 10 38.26 4.90 4.63
N ALA A 11 38.06 3.94 5.53
CA ALA A 11 36.99 2.94 5.45
C ALA A 11 35.90 3.11 6.53
N TYR A 12 35.71 4.33 7.04
CA TYR A 12 34.59 4.70 7.91
C TYR A 12 33.71 5.75 7.24
N PHE A 13 33.40 5.55 5.96
CA PHE A 13 32.15 6.12 5.43
C PHE A 13 31.08 5.06 5.66
N GLU A 14 30.27 5.26 6.70
CA GLU A 14 29.20 4.37 7.10
C GLU A 14 28.14 4.26 5.99
N ASP A 15 28.36 3.35 5.06
CA ASP A 15 27.35 2.82 4.16
C ASP A 15 26.48 1.81 4.92
N VAL A 16 25.57 2.33 5.75
CA VAL A 16 24.41 1.58 6.24
C VAL A 16 23.35 1.36 5.14
N GLY A 17 23.69 1.64 3.88
CA GLY A 17 22.84 1.46 2.69
C GLY A 17 22.82 0.03 2.14
N GLY A 18 23.82 -0.80 2.42
CA GLY A 18 23.95 -2.14 1.81
C GLY A 18 23.07 -3.25 2.39
N PHE A 19 22.66 -3.17 3.67
CA PHE A 19 21.95 -4.30 4.31
C PHE A 19 20.44 -4.32 4.03
N LEU A 20 19.87 -3.22 3.52
CA LEU A 20 18.43 -3.11 3.25
C LEU A 20 18.01 -3.56 1.84
N GLN A 21 18.96 -3.92 0.98
CA GLN A 21 18.70 -4.18 -0.45
C GLN A 21 18.34 -5.65 -0.77
N PHE A 22 18.33 -6.57 0.20
CA PHE A 22 18.23 -8.02 -0.06
C PHE A 22 17.02 -8.74 0.54
N LEU A 23 15.98 -8.02 1.00
CA LEU A 23 14.74 -8.71 1.33
C LEU A 23 14.01 -9.06 0.02
N PRO A 24 13.63 -10.33 -0.19
CA PRO A 24 12.98 -10.74 -1.43
C PRO A 24 11.69 -9.96 -1.59
N ALA A 25 11.65 -9.09 -2.61
CA ALA A 25 10.47 -8.31 -2.93
C ALA A 25 9.28 -9.26 -3.11
N SER A 26 8.22 -9.03 -2.34
CA SER A 26 6.99 -9.81 -2.41
C SER A 26 5.93 -9.08 -3.22
N HIS A 27 4.87 -9.78 -3.63
CA HIS A 27 3.69 -9.13 -4.20
C HIS A 27 3.11 -8.07 -3.23
N GLY A 28 3.20 -8.32 -1.92
CA GLY A 28 2.78 -7.37 -0.90
C GLY A 28 3.64 -6.10 -0.81
N SER A 29 4.88 -6.13 -1.31
CA SER A 29 5.78 -4.97 -1.35
C SER A 29 5.43 -3.94 -2.43
N LEU A 30 4.58 -4.29 -3.41
CA LEU A 30 4.17 -3.36 -4.47
C LEU A 30 3.51 -2.11 -3.88
N GLY A 31 4.08 -0.94 -4.18
CA GLY A 31 3.62 0.36 -3.67
C GLY A 31 4.28 0.81 -2.37
N HIS A 32 5.32 0.13 -1.86
CA HIS A 32 6.08 0.58 -0.69
C HIS A 32 6.69 1.98 -0.92
N PRO A 33 6.74 2.87 0.10
CA PRO A 33 6.25 2.71 1.48
C PRO A 33 4.79 3.13 1.69
N GLN A 34 4.13 3.70 0.68
CA GLN A 34 2.87 4.42 0.86
C GLN A 34 1.62 3.54 0.69
N LEU A 35 1.68 2.57 -0.22
CA LEU A 35 0.54 1.77 -0.70
C LEU A 35 0.80 0.25 -0.64
N CYS A 36 1.94 -0.17 -0.11
CA CYS A 36 2.21 -1.59 0.11
C CYS A 36 1.25 -2.20 1.13
N GLN A 37 1.19 -3.52 1.13
CA GLN A 37 0.43 -4.27 2.12
C GLN A 37 1.07 -4.17 3.50
N ARG A 38 0.36 -4.67 4.51
CA ARG A 38 0.88 -4.72 5.89
C ARG A 38 2.20 -5.50 5.93
N PRO A 39 3.12 -5.17 6.87
CA PRO A 39 4.37 -5.89 7.02
C PRO A 39 4.16 -7.39 7.22
N CYS A 40 4.96 -8.21 6.54
CA CYS A 40 4.98 -9.65 6.70
C CYS A 40 5.54 -10.01 8.08
N VAL A 41 4.74 -10.67 8.90
CA VAL A 41 5.14 -11.04 10.27
C VAL A 41 6.31 -12.03 10.29
N HIS A 42 6.45 -12.88 9.26
CA HIS A 42 7.52 -13.87 9.18
C HIS A 42 8.86 -13.22 8.84
N ILE A 43 8.87 -12.31 7.87
CA ILE A 43 10.03 -11.48 7.57
C ILE A 43 10.38 -10.59 8.78
N ALA A 44 9.39 -9.89 9.34
CA ALA A 44 9.65 -8.93 10.41
C ALA A 44 10.18 -9.56 11.71
N LYS A 45 9.79 -10.82 12.01
CA LYS A 45 10.23 -11.52 13.23
C LYS A 45 11.41 -12.46 13.00
N GLY A 46 11.44 -13.15 11.86
CA GLY A 46 12.34 -14.28 11.61
C GLY A 46 13.24 -14.10 10.39
N GLY A 47 13.18 -12.96 9.69
CA GLY A 47 14.03 -12.66 8.54
C GLY A 47 13.77 -13.51 7.30
N SER A 48 12.86 -14.49 7.36
CA SER A 48 12.54 -15.39 6.26
C SER A 48 11.05 -15.67 6.18
N CYS A 49 10.54 -15.83 4.96
CA CYS A 49 9.15 -16.20 4.69
C CYS A 49 9.12 -17.31 3.66
N SER A 50 8.43 -18.41 3.99
CA SER A 50 8.31 -19.59 3.12
C SER A 50 7.58 -19.31 1.81
N LEU A 51 6.75 -18.26 1.75
CA LEU A 51 6.03 -17.88 0.53
C LEU A 51 6.90 -17.10 -0.47
N GLY A 52 8.10 -16.66 -0.06
CA GLY A 52 9.00 -15.90 -0.94
C GLY A 52 8.32 -14.72 -1.62
N SER A 53 8.53 -14.57 -2.93
CA SER A 53 7.95 -13.50 -3.75
C SER A 53 6.42 -13.55 -3.85
N ALA A 54 5.81 -14.73 -3.68
CA ALA A 54 4.35 -14.90 -3.75
C ALA A 54 3.62 -14.39 -2.49
N CYS A 55 4.36 -13.99 -1.44
CA CYS A 55 3.78 -13.46 -0.22
C CYS A 55 2.95 -12.19 -0.51
N ARG A 56 1.73 -12.14 0.02
CA ARG A 56 0.83 -10.98 -0.13
C ARG A 56 1.09 -9.88 0.90
N PHE A 57 2.05 -10.08 1.81
CA PHE A 57 2.45 -9.10 2.82
C PHE A 57 3.79 -8.49 2.46
N CYS A 58 3.99 -7.22 2.81
CA CYS A 58 5.18 -6.47 2.44
C CYS A 58 6.42 -7.04 3.13
N HIS A 59 7.48 -7.25 2.35
CA HIS A 59 8.76 -7.73 2.87
C HIS A 59 9.71 -6.58 3.20
N ASP A 60 9.44 -5.35 2.74
CA ASP A 60 10.32 -4.21 3.02
C ASP A 60 10.23 -3.73 4.46
N VAL A 61 11.23 -2.96 4.89
CA VAL A 61 11.31 -2.42 6.25
C VAL A 61 10.29 -1.29 6.44
N HIS A 62 9.39 -1.45 7.40
CA HIS A 62 8.45 -0.41 7.80
C HIS A 62 8.94 0.34 9.03
N ARG A 63 9.20 1.64 8.88
CA ARG A 63 9.59 2.53 9.99
C ARG A 63 8.42 2.99 10.84
N THR A 64 7.20 2.88 10.32
CA THR A 64 5.98 3.37 10.97
C THR A 64 4.96 2.25 11.05
N ALA A 65 4.31 2.13 12.22
CA ALA A 65 3.21 1.19 12.37
C ALA A 65 2.07 1.56 11.41
N PRO A 66 1.48 0.58 10.70
CA PRO A 66 0.35 0.86 9.83
C PRO A 66 -0.83 1.38 10.66
N LEU A 67 -1.50 2.42 10.17
CA LEU A 67 -2.72 2.93 10.79
C LEU A 67 -3.76 1.81 10.86
N LYS A 68 -4.13 1.42 12.09
CA LYS A 68 -5.11 0.39 12.33
C LYS A 68 -6.45 1.05 12.52
N MET A 69 -7.36 0.87 11.57
CA MET A 69 -8.76 1.24 11.75
C MET A 69 -9.33 0.49 12.95
N GLU A 70 -9.97 1.21 13.87
CA GLU A 70 -10.67 0.62 15.00
C GLU A 70 -11.79 -0.30 14.52
N LYS A 71 -12.18 -1.26 15.37
CA LYS A 71 -13.21 -2.25 15.01
C LYS A 71 -14.51 -1.57 14.59
N THR A 72 -14.94 -0.56 15.34
CA THR A 72 -16.17 0.20 15.07
C THR A 72 -16.08 0.95 13.74
N GLN A 73 -14.96 1.64 13.47
CA GLN A 73 -14.76 2.36 12.21
C GLN A 73 -14.73 1.42 11.01
N ARG A 74 -14.09 0.26 11.15
CA ARG A 74 -14.08 -0.79 10.12
C ARG A 74 -15.49 -1.30 9.84
N GLN A 75 -16.27 -1.57 10.88
CA GLN A 75 -17.63 -2.06 10.73
C GLN A 75 -18.51 -1.02 10.05
N LEU A 76 -18.39 0.25 10.44
CA LEU A 76 -19.10 1.35 9.77
C LEU A 76 -18.76 1.38 8.27
N MET A 77 -17.47 1.41 7.90
CA MET A 77 -17.06 1.41 6.50
C MET A 77 -17.54 0.18 5.72
N GLN A 78 -17.67 -0.98 6.38
CA GLN A 78 -18.19 -2.21 5.75
C GLN A 78 -19.70 -2.18 5.54
N THR A 79 -20.44 -1.38 6.32
CA THR A 79 -21.90 -1.25 6.21
C THR A 79 -22.35 -0.07 5.34
N MET A 80 -21.44 0.83 4.97
CA MET A 80 -21.75 1.95 4.08
C MET A 80 -22.06 1.47 2.67
N ARG A 81 -22.99 2.14 1.99
CA ARG A 81 -23.20 1.91 0.56
C ARG A 81 -21.98 2.36 -0.24
N LYS A 82 -21.76 1.78 -1.40
CA LYS A 82 -20.54 2.04 -2.20
C LYS A 82 -20.47 3.52 -2.61
N GLU A 83 -21.61 4.12 -2.91
CA GLU A 83 -21.75 5.53 -3.28
C GLU A 83 -21.32 6.45 -2.12
N ASP A 84 -21.72 6.11 -0.89
CA ASP A 84 -21.37 6.86 0.32
C ASP A 84 -19.85 6.76 0.59
N VAL A 85 -19.27 5.56 0.44
CA VAL A 85 -17.81 5.35 0.57
C VAL A 85 -17.05 6.13 -0.50
N ARG A 86 -17.52 6.11 -1.76
CA ARG A 86 -16.91 6.88 -2.85
C ARG A 86 -16.92 8.37 -2.54
N THR A 87 -18.08 8.90 -2.16
CA THR A 87 -18.27 10.33 -1.86
C THR A 87 -17.34 10.76 -0.72
N LEU A 88 -17.19 9.91 0.29
CA LEU A 88 -16.26 10.14 1.39
C LEU A 88 -14.79 10.12 0.94
N LEU A 89 -14.37 9.13 0.15
CA LEU A 89 -12.96 8.91 -0.18
C LEU A 89 -12.43 9.81 -1.31
N LEU A 90 -13.26 10.17 -2.29
CA LEU A 90 -12.84 10.91 -3.48
C LEU A 90 -12.08 12.22 -3.16
N PRO A 91 -12.57 13.13 -2.28
CA PRO A 91 -11.83 14.35 -1.97
C PRO A 91 -10.48 14.08 -1.29
N HIS A 92 -10.39 13.02 -0.47
CA HIS A 92 -9.14 12.64 0.18
C HIS A 92 -8.12 12.07 -0.83
N ILE A 93 -8.58 11.25 -1.78
CA ILE A 93 -7.75 10.72 -2.87
C ILE A 93 -7.22 11.87 -3.73
N GLN A 94 -8.09 12.79 -4.17
CA GLN A 94 -7.69 13.97 -4.96
C GLN A 94 -6.67 14.84 -4.22
N ASN A 95 -6.89 15.11 -2.94
CA ASN A 95 -5.94 15.89 -2.13
C ASN A 95 -4.59 15.17 -2.01
N ARG A 96 -4.60 13.85 -1.81
CA ARG A 96 -3.37 13.06 -1.71
C ARG A 96 -2.59 13.05 -3.04
N LEU A 97 -3.29 12.87 -4.16
CA LEU A 97 -2.69 12.90 -5.50
C LEU A 97 -2.07 14.27 -5.81
N ARG A 98 -2.74 15.36 -5.43
CA ARG A 98 -2.19 16.71 -5.56
C ARG A 98 -0.89 16.89 -4.77
N LYS A 99 -0.86 16.46 -3.51
CA LYS A 99 0.33 16.53 -2.65
C LYS A 99 1.50 15.70 -3.17
N LEU A 100 1.23 14.66 -3.95
CA LEU A 100 2.23 13.79 -4.56
C LEU A 100 2.52 14.15 -6.02
N GLU A 101 1.88 15.19 -6.56
CA GLU A 101 2.00 15.61 -7.97
C GLU A 101 1.66 14.49 -8.97
N LEU A 102 0.69 13.64 -8.62
CA LEU A 102 0.26 12.48 -9.42
C LEU A 102 -1.11 12.68 -10.09
N THR A 103 -1.70 13.87 -10.00
CA THR A 103 -3.07 14.15 -10.50
C THR A 103 -3.22 13.80 -11.98
N GLU A 104 -2.31 14.27 -12.85
CA GLU A 104 -2.38 14.02 -14.29
C GLU A 104 -2.26 12.52 -14.62
N LYS A 105 -1.31 11.83 -13.98
CA LYS A 105 -1.10 10.40 -14.18
C LYS A 105 -2.30 9.56 -13.74
N ALA A 106 -3.04 10.05 -12.75
CA ALA A 106 -4.21 9.37 -12.18
C ALA A 106 -5.55 9.87 -12.75
N ALA A 107 -5.55 10.79 -13.72
CA ALA A 107 -6.78 11.42 -14.22
C ALA A 107 -7.81 10.41 -14.74
N GLY A 108 -7.36 9.41 -15.50
CA GLY A 108 -8.23 8.33 -15.99
C GLY A 108 -8.83 7.49 -14.86
N LEU A 109 -8.05 7.19 -13.82
CA LEU A 109 -8.54 6.47 -12.65
C LEU A 109 -9.57 7.29 -11.88
N LEU A 110 -9.33 8.59 -11.69
CA LEU A 110 -10.27 9.51 -11.02
C LEU A 110 -11.58 9.64 -11.79
N HIS A 111 -11.53 9.65 -13.12
CA HIS A 111 -12.72 9.65 -13.97
C HIS A 111 -13.54 8.37 -13.77
N LEU A 112 -12.89 7.20 -13.83
CA LEU A 112 -13.55 5.91 -13.57
C LEU A 112 -14.13 5.83 -12.16
N PHE A 113 -13.41 6.36 -11.16
CA PHE A 113 -13.88 6.37 -9.78
C PHE A 113 -15.08 7.29 -9.58
N GLY A 114 -15.18 8.38 -10.36
CA GLY A 114 -16.29 9.33 -10.31
C GLY A 114 -17.54 8.89 -11.08
N GLN A 115 -17.40 8.03 -12.09
CA GLN A 115 -18.54 7.49 -12.84
C GLN A 115 -19.23 6.35 -12.09
N GLU A 116 -20.55 6.42 -12.01
CA GLU A 116 -21.40 5.31 -11.58
C GLU A 116 -21.91 4.61 -12.83
N LEU A 117 -21.59 3.33 -13.03
CA LEU A 117 -22.46 2.49 -13.84
C LEU A 117 -23.65 2.17 -12.96
N HIS A 118 -24.73 2.96 -13.10
CA HIS A 118 -26.05 2.67 -12.56
C HIS A 118 -26.45 1.22 -12.90
N SER A 119 -26.16 0.26 -12.02
CA SER A 119 -26.45 -1.16 -12.28
C SER A 119 -27.30 -1.80 -11.19
N ASP A 120 -27.36 -1.22 -9.99
CA ASP A 120 -27.99 -1.90 -8.85
C ASP A 120 -29.40 -1.36 -8.51
N GLU A 121 -29.85 -0.23 -9.06
CA GLU A 121 -31.20 0.31 -8.79
C GLU A 121 -32.32 -0.31 -9.65
N GLN A 122 -32.00 -0.98 -10.77
CA GLN A 122 -33.05 -1.47 -11.68
C GLN A 122 -33.62 -2.87 -11.33
N HIS A 123 -33.05 -3.57 -10.35
CA HIS A 123 -33.57 -4.87 -9.91
C HIS A 123 -34.42 -4.83 -8.63
N ALA A 124 -34.35 -3.76 -7.83
CA ALA A 124 -35.12 -3.65 -6.59
C ALA A 124 -36.55 -3.13 -6.80
N PHE A 125 -36.83 -2.42 -7.89
CA PHE A 125 -38.16 -1.82 -8.13
C PHE A 125 -39.15 -2.74 -8.90
N LYS A 126 -38.70 -3.89 -9.43
CA LYS A 126 -39.53 -4.75 -10.29
C LYS A 126 -40.20 -5.96 -9.61
N SER A 127 -40.19 -6.09 -8.28
CA SER A 127 -40.77 -7.28 -7.60
C SER A 127 -41.89 -7.04 -6.58
N THR A 128 -42.53 -5.87 -6.55
CA THR A 128 -43.75 -5.66 -5.73
C THR A 128 -44.89 -5.19 -6.62
N GLY A 129 -45.50 -6.13 -7.31
CA GLY A 129 -46.62 -5.87 -8.22
C GLY A 129 -47.07 -7.11 -8.97
N ALA A 130 -47.45 -8.16 -8.24
CA ALA A 130 -48.23 -9.26 -8.80
C ALA A 130 -49.05 -9.93 -7.69
N THR A 131 -50.37 -9.75 -7.83
CA THR A 131 -51.52 -10.46 -7.23
C THR A 131 -51.71 -10.43 -5.72
#